data_AF-A0A962KN46-F1
#
_entry.id   AF-A0A962KN46-F1
#
_cell.length_a   1.000
_cell.length_b   1.000
_cell.length_c   1.000
_cell.angle_alpha   90.00
_cell.angle_beta   90.00
_cell.angle_gamma   90.00
#
_symmetry.space_group_name_H-M   'P 1'
#
loop_
_entity.id
_entity.type
_entity.pdbx_description
1 polymer ?
#
loop_
_entity_poly.entity_id
_entity_poly.type
_entity_poly.pdbx_seq_one_letter_code
_entity_poly.pdbx_strand_id
1 'polypeptide(L)'
;MKRINREISIFNLSMMDVISGAMGAFLILVVILSRHYNSEFINTQRILDLQKQLVEATGSLSEVSELVSGDISNTDLIERSLQAAKSNVDRSKAYVKEIYDELQEANATIEQQTEQIAALESRLVRFKPFFIMTKWSCDEATDIDIYLWNNAKSDGRDGRPGQPMPAFDPDKVQNKFFAEELEQGLRNTEVGLEVWTSSLSDIDSEHKLYYRINRQDSPLSNCAVESWLVTPDGTTGIERQRLSPQQPWIYVGSLAVDDERVVTFRKATEDERAAEHAEVRAR
;
A
#
# COMPACT_ATOMS: atom_id res chain seq x y z
N MET A 1 29.17 47.72 -22.99
CA MET A 1 28.54 47.25 -21.74
C MET A 1 29.04 45.84 -21.45
N LYS A 2 29.76 45.63 -20.35
CA LYS A 2 30.27 44.30 -19.94
C LYS A 2 29.09 43.49 -19.39
N ARG A 3 28.83 42.30 -19.94
CA ARG A 3 27.87 41.33 -19.38
C ARG A 3 28.45 40.72 -18.11
N ILE A 4 27.67 40.75 -17.02
CA ILE A 4 27.99 40.10 -15.75
C ILE A 4 27.52 38.65 -15.85
N ASN A 5 28.46 37.70 -15.79
CA ASN A 5 28.15 36.28 -15.72
C ASN A 5 27.46 35.98 -14.37
N ARG A 6 26.23 35.47 -14.40
CA ARG A 6 25.56 34.90 -13.24
C ARG A 6 25.83 33.40 -13.24
N GLU A 7 26.82 32.96 -12.49
CA GLU A 7 26.96 31.55 -12.15
C GLU A 7 25.82 31.19 -11.19
N ILE A 8 24.83 30.47 -11.71
CA ILE A 8 23.76 29.92 -10.88
C ILE A 8 24.38 28.76 -10.11
N SER A 9 24.63 28.99 -8.82
CA SER A 9 25.16 28.00 -7.88
C SER A 9 24.18 26.83 -7.74
N ILE A 10 24.38 25.79 -8.55
CA ILE A 10 23.64 24.51 -8.49
C ILE A 10 23.75 23.88 -7.09
N PHE A 11 24.83 24.19 -6.36
CA PHE A 11 25.03 23.75 -4.97
C PHE A 11 24.01 24.35 -3.98
N ASN A 12 23.57 25.61 -4.19
CA ASN A 12 22.60 26.25 -3.30
C ASN A 12 21.16 25.74 -3.53
N LEU A 13 20.82 25.32 -4.76
CA LEU A 13 19.50 24.76 -5.06
C LEU A 13 19.34 23.34 -4.49
N SER A 14 20.35 22.48 -4.67
CA SER A 14 20.32 21.12 -4.12
C SER A 14 20.38 21.08 -2.58
N MET A 15 21.09 22.01 -1.94
CA MET A 15 21.16 22.05 -0.47
C MET A 15 19.83 22.48 0.17
N MET A 16 19.10 23.37 -0.49
CA MET A 16 17.79 23.84 -0.02
C MET A 16 16.73 22.73 -0.10
N ASP A 17 16.74 21.90 -1.16
CA ASP A 17 15.85 20.76 -1.30
C ASP A 17 16.11 19.67 -0.24
N VAL A 18 17.39 19.41 0.09
CA VAL A 18 17.75 18.45 1.14
C VAL A 18 17.31 18.93 2.52
N ILE A 19 17.49 20.23 2.82
CA ILE A 19 17.04 20.82 4.09
C ILE A 19 15.51 20.82 4.19
N SER A 20 14.81 21.09 3.08
CA SER A 20 13.35 21.05 3.01
C SER A 20 12.81 19.62 3.21
N GLY A 21 13.42 18.62 2.59
CA GLY A 21 13.08 17.21 2.78
C GLY A 21 13.30 16.73 4.22
N ALA A 22 14.42 17.12 4.84
CA ALA A 22 14.73 16.78 6.23
C ALA A 22 13.77 17.46 7.23
N MET A 23 13.37 18.71 6.99
CA MET A 23 12.35 19.39 7.80
C MET A 23 10.97 18.72 7.67
N GLY A 24 10.59 18.27 6.48
CA GLY A 24 9.34 17.53 6.28
C GLY A 24 9.30 16.23 7.09
N ALA A 25 10.38 15.45 7.07
CA ALA A 25 10.49 14.22 7.87
C ALA A 25 10.46 14.49 9.38
N PHE A 26 11.10 15.57 9.84
CA PHE A 26 11.09 15.99 11.24
C PHE A 26 9.67 16.38 11.71
N LEU A 27 8.92 17.13 10.91
CA LEU A 27 7.55 17.52 11.25
C LEU A 27 6.61 16.31 11.34
N ILE A 28 6.77 15.32 10.46
CA ILE A 28 6.01 14.06 10.53
C ILE A 28 6.33 13.32 11.83
N LEU A 29 7.62 13.19 12.19
CA LEU A 29 8.03 12.56 13.44
C LEU A 29 7.50 13.29 14.68
N VAL A 30 7.53 14.63 14.70
CA VAL A 30 7.00 15.43 15.82
C VAL A 30 5.50 15.25 15.97
N VAL A 31 4.73 15.19 14.88
CA VAL A 31 3.27 14.96 14.93
C VAL A 31 2.94 13.55 15.43
N ILE A 32 3.67 12.53 14.96
CA ILE A 32 3.49 11.14 15.41
C ILE A 32 3.86 11.01 16.89
N LEU A 33 5.02 11.55 17.29
CA LEU A 33 5.51 11.46 18.68
C LEU A 33 4.70 12.30 19.65
N SER A 34 4.19 13.47 19.24
CA SER A 34 3.36 14.34 20.09
C SER A 34 2.09 13.62 20.57
N ARG A 35 1.53 12.73 19.75
CA ARG A 35 0.36 11.94 20.13
C ARG A 35 0.67 10.87 21.19
N HIS A 36 1.89 10.34 21.21
CA HIS A 36 2.32 9.34 22.20
C HIS A 36 2.76 9.97 23.52
N TYR A 37 3.50 11.09 23.50
CA TYR A 37 4.00 11.75 24.71
C TYR A 37 2.89 12.23 25.67
N ASN A 38 1.74 12.66 25.14
CA ASN A 38 0.63 13.13 25.98
C ASN A 38 -0.08 11.99 26.73
N SER A 39 -0.08 10.76 26.20
CA SER A 39 -0.80 9.64 26.81
C SER A 39 -0.09 9.06 28.04
N GLU A 40 1.24 8.90 27.99
CA GLU A 40 2.02 8.38 29.12
C GLU A 40 2.12 9.39 30.27
N PHE A 41 2.25 10.68 29.96
CA PHE A 41 2.34 11.72 30.99
C PHE A 41 1.02 11.88 31.77
N ILE A 42 -0.13 11.90 31.07
CA ILE A 42 -1.46 11.99 31.72
C ILE A 42 -1.74 10.75 32.58
N ASN A 43 -1.39 9.55 32.09
CA ASN A 43 -1.57 8.31 32.86
C ASN A 43 -0.65 8.25 34.09
N THR A 44 0.58 8.71 33.98
CA THR A 44 1.52 8.76 35.12
C THR A 44 1.04 9.74 36.21
N GLN A 45 0.55 10.92 35.82
CA GLN A 45 -0.03 11.89 36.76
C GLN A 45 -1.26 11.31 37.48
N ARG A 46 -2.15 10.64 36.75
CA ARG A 46 -3.36 10.00 37.33
C ARG A 46 -3.00 8.87 38.31
N ILE A 47 -2.00 8.05 38.01
CA ILE A 47 -1.50 6.99 38.91
C ILE A 47 -0.89 7.58 40.18
N LEU A 48 -0.15 8.69 40.07
CA LEU A 48 0.42 9.38 41.23
C LEU A 48 -0.65 10.02 42.11
N ASP A 49 -1.69 10.62 41.53
CA ASP A 49 -2.84 11.16 42.28
C ASP A 49 -3.62 10.05 42.99
N LEU A 50 -3.78 8.88 42.35
CA LEU A 50 -4.35 7.69 42.98
C LEU A 50 -3.58 7.22 44.21
N GLN A 51 -2.26 7.10 44.09
CA GLN A 51 -1.41 6.71 45.20
C GLN A 51 -1.52 7.71 46.35
N LYS A 52 -1.56 9.00 46.03
CA LYS A 52 -1.73 10.06 47.03
C LYS A 52 -3.08 9.96 47.75
N GLN A 53 -4.19 9.80 47.00
CA GLN A 53 -5.53 9.65 47.59
C GLN A 53 -5.65 8.38 48.46
N LEU A 54 -5.02 7.27 48.04
CA LEU A 54 -4.97 6.04 48.85
C LEU A 54 -4.18 6.25 50.15
N VAL A 55 -3.02 6.89 50.09
CA VAL A 55 -2.22 7.19 51.29
C VAL A 55 -2.98 8.12 52.24
N GLU A 56 -3.64 9.16 51.73
CA GLU A 56 -4.47 10.08 52.53
C GLU A 56 -5.68 9.37 53.16
N ALA A 57 -6.36 8.49 52.43
CA ALA A 57 -7.47 7.72 52.96
C ALA A 57 -7.02 6.71 54.04
N THR A 58 -5.88 6.06 53.84
CA THR A 58 -5.32 5.09 54.80
C THR A 58 -4.83 5.80 56.08
N GLY A 59 -4.20 6.96 55.94
CA GLY A 59 -3.80 7.82 57.05
C GLY A 59 -4.99 8.30 57.88
N SER A 60 -6.04 8.77 57.20
CA SER A 60 -7.29 9.22 57.85
C SER A 60 -7.97 8.09 58.63
N LEU A 61 -7.96 6.86 58.11
CA LEU A 61 -8.49 5.67 58.78
C LEU A 61 -7.66 5.27 60.01
N SER A 62 -6.33 5.38 59.92
CA SER A 62 -5.43 5.14 61.06
C SER A 62 -5.65 6.16 62.18
N GLU A 63 -5.82 7.43 61.83
CA GLU A 63 -6.06 8.53 62.77
C GLU A 63 -7.41 8.38 63.49
N VAL A 64 -8.46 7.96 62.77
CA VAL A 64 -9.76 7.57 63.36
C VAL A 64 -9.59 6.38 64.32
N SER A 65 -8.82 5.35 63.94
CA SER A 65 -8.58 4.18 64.77
C SER A 65 -7.86 4.53 66.08
N GLU A 66 -6.93 5.47 66.04
CA GLU A 66 -6.17 5.93 67.20
C GLU A 66 -7.03 6.81 68.13
N LEU A 67 -7.85 7.70 67.58
CA LEU A 67 -8.83 8.50 68.33
C LEU A 67 -9.89 7.65 69.05
N VAL A 68 -10.36 6.57 68.42
CA VAL A 68 -11.30 5.61 69.03
C VAL A 68 -10.66 4.82 70.18
N SER A 69 -9.33 4.69 70.20
CA SER A 69 -8.58 3.92 71.20
C SER A 69 -8.18 4.75 72.45
N GLY A 70 -8.14 6.09 72.33
CA GLY A 70 -7.52 6.98 73.32
C GLY A 70 -8.46 7.58 74.37
N ASP A 71 -9.66 8.06 74.00
CA ASP A 71 -10.65 8.61 74.93
C ASP A 71 -12.02 8.84 74.23
N ILE A 72 -13.12 8.33 74.80
CA ILE A 72 -14.47 8.36 74.20
C ILE A 72 -15.14 9.75 74.34
N SER A 73 -14.51 10.67 75.07
CA SER A 73 -15.08 12.00 75.40
C SER A 73 -15.18 12.98 74.22
N ASN A 74 -14.54 12.70 73.07
CA ASN A 74 -14.50 13.55 71.88
C ASN A 74 -15.31 12.98 70.70
N THR A 75 -16.57 12.58 70.96
CA THR A 75 -17.50 12.02 69.96
C THR A 75 -17.64 12.88 68.70
N ASP A 76 -17.63 14.22 68.82
CA ASP A 76 -17.75 15.13 67.67
C ASP A 76 -16.54 15.04 66.72
N LEU A 77 -15.32 14.80 67.23
CA LEU A 77 -14.12 14.65 66.40
C LEU A 77 -14.10 13.29 65.71
N ILE A 78 -14.56 12.24 66.39
CA ILE A 78 -14.70 10.89 65.81
C ILE A 78 -15.76 10.91 64.70
N GLU A 79 -16.90 11.59 64.89
CA GLU A 79 -17.95 11.68 63.88
C GLU A 79 -17.50 12.44 62.63
N ARG A 80 -16.78 13.56 62.81
CA ARG A 80 -16.20 14.34 61.69
C ARG A 80 -15.16 13.55 60.90
N SER A 81 -14.27 12.84 61.59
CA SER A 81 -13.21 12.05 60.95
C SER A 81 -13.77 10.81 60.25
N LEU A 82 -14.77 10.14 60.83
CA LEU A 82 -15.54 9.08 60.19
C LEU A 82 -16.25 9.57 58.91
N GLN A 83 -16.85 10.77 58.98
CA GLN A 83 -17.53 11.36 57.82
C GLN A 83 -16.55 11.77 56.71
N ALA A 84 -15.35 12.26 57.07
CA ALA A 84 -14.28 12.53 56.13
C ALA A 84 -13.75 11.25 55.47
N ALA A 85 -13.51 10.20 56.25
CA ALA A 85 -13.08 8.89 55.74
C ALA A 85 -14.13 8.29 54.79
N LYS A 86 -15.42 8.39 55.13
CA LYS A 86 -16.51 7.93 54.27
C LYS A 86 -16.54 8.69 52.94
N SER A 87 -16.41 10.02 52.97
CA SER A 87 -16.32 10.85 51.77
C SER A 87 -15.13 10.47 50.88
N ASN A 88 -13.97 10.18 51.47
CA ASN A 88 -12.79 9.72 50.73
C ASN A 88 -13.02 8.35 50.07
N VAL A 89 -13.61 7.39 50.80
CA VAL A 89 -13.95 6.07 50.24
C VAL A 89 -14.94 6.21 49.08
N ASP A 90 -15.95 7.06 49.21
CA ASP A 90 -16.95 7.28 48.17
C ASP A 90 -16.32 7.93 46.92
N ARG A 91 -15.38 8.87 47.09
CA ARG A 91 -14.59 9.43 45.97
C ARG A 91 -13.70 8.40 45.30
N SER A 92 -12.95 7.62 46.08
CA SER A 92 -12.09 6.57 45.53
C SER A 92 -12.90 5.51 44.78
N LYS A 93 -14.11 5.16 45.26
CA LYS A 93 -15.03 4.27 44.54
C LYS A 93 -15.51 4.87 43.22
N ALA A 94 -15.90 6.14 43.21
CA ALA A 94 -16.31 6.82 41.98
C ALA A 94 -15.17 6.85 40.95
N TYR A 95 -13.95 7.12 41.42
CA TYR A 95 -12.76 7.17 40.57
C TYR A 95 -12.35 5.80 40.02
N VAL A 96 -12.39 4.74 40.83
CA VAL A 96 -12.15 3.35 40.37
C VAL A 96 -13.20 2.95 39.32
N LYS A 97 -14.45 3.36 39.50
CA LYS A 97 -15.50 3.12 38.51
C LYS A 97 -15.20 3.83 37.19
N GLU A 98 -14.79 5.09 37.23
CA GLU A 98 -14.41 5.86 36.04
C GLU A 98 -13.27 5.17 35.27
N ILE A 99 -12.22 4.73 35.97
CA ILE A 99 -11.11 3.97 35.35
C ILE A 99 -11.60 2.63 34.76
N TYR A 100 -12.51 1.95 35.44
CA TYR A 100 -13.05 0.69 34.93
C TYR A 100 -13.87 0.90 33.65
N ASP A 101 -14.67 1.97 33.61
CA ASP A 101 -15.46 2.36 32.44
C ASP A 101 -14.51 2.77 31.27
N GLU A 102 -13.46 3.56 31.53
CA GLU A 102 -12.41 3.91 30.55
C GLU A 102 -11.68 2.66 30.02
N LEU A 103 -11.34 1.71 30.89
CA LEU A 103 -10.68 0.45 30.52
C LEU A 103 -11.58 -0.40 29.61
N GLN A 104 -12.87 -0.45 29.91
CA GLN A 104 -13.84 -1.17 29.10
C GLN A 104 -13.99 -0.55 27.71
N GLU A 105 -14.05 0.77 27.61
CA GLU A 105 -14.09 1.51 26.34
C GLU A 105 -12.81 1.32 25.51
N ALA A 106 -11.64 1.37 26.16
CA ALA A 106 -10.36 1.14 25.52
C ALA A 106 -10.26 -0.29 24.97
N ASN A 107 -10.70 -1.30 25.72
CA ASN A 107 -10.73 -2.69 25.25
C ASN A 107 -11.66 -2.87 24.05
N ALA A 108 -12.85 -2.27 24.07
CA ALA A 108 -13.77 -2.31 22.91
C ALA A 108 -13.15 -1.65 21.66
N THR A 109 -12.40 -0.56 21.85
CA THR A 109 -11.67 0.10 20.76
C THR A 109 -10.56 -0.78 20.20
N ILE A 110 -9.80 -1.47 21.06
CA ILE A 110 -8.75 -2.42 20.64
C ILE A 110 -9.35 -3.57 19.83
N GLU A 111 -10.48 -4.13 20.27
CA GLU A 111 -11.20 -5.19 19.54
C GLU A 111 -11.62 -4.70 18.15
N GLN A 112 -12.26 -3.53 18.08
CA GLN A 112 -12.67 -2.93 16.80
C GLN A 112 -11.49 -2.67 15.87
N GLN A 113 -10.37 -2.16 16.39
CA GLN A 113 -9.16 -1.93 15.59
C GLN A 113 -8.53 -3.23 15.11
N THR A 114 -8.52 -4.27 15.95
CA THR A 114 -8.02 -5.60 15.58
C THR A 114 -8.84 -6.20 14.45
N GLU A 115 -10.17 -6.06 14.51
CA GLU A 115 -11.06 -6.48 13.41
C GLU A 115 -10.81 -5.69 12.12
N GLN A 116 -10.60 -4.37 12.22
CA GLN A 116 -10.26 -3.54 11.06
C GLN A 116 -8.91 -3.93 10.45
N ILE A 117 -7.89 -4.19 11.27
CA ILE A 117 -6.58 -4.67 10.82
C ILE A 117 -6.74 -6.01 10.10
N ALA A 118 -7.43 -6.98 10.70
CA ALA A 118 -7.67 -8.28 10.06
C ALA A 118 -8.43 -8.14 8.73
N ALA A 119 -9.42 -7.25 8.66
CA ALA A 119 -10.16 -6.97 7.43
C ALA A 119 -9.26 -6.32 6.36
N LEU A 120 -8.40 -5.38 6.74
CA LEU A 120 -7.44 -4.74 5.82
C LEU A 120 -6.37 -5.72 5.36
N GLU A 121 -5.82 -6.55 6.25
CA GLU A 121 -4.86 -7.60 5.91
C GLU A 121 -5.49 -8.58 4.92
N SER A 122 -6.73 -9.01 5.14
CA SER A 122 -7.45 -9.86 4.18
C SER A 122 -7.64 -9.18 2.80
N ARG A 123 -7.74 -7.85 2.76
CA ARG A 123 -7.81 -7.07 1.51
C ARG A 123 -6.44 -6.96 0.84
N LEU A 124 -5.37 -6.75 1.61
CA LEU A 124 -4.01 -6.64 1.09
C LEU A 124 -3.46 -7.97 0.60
N VAL A 125 -3.73 -9.09 1.29
CA VAL A 125 -3.37 -10.43 0.80
C VAL A 125 -4.06 -10.75 -0.52
N ARG A 126 -5.22 -10.14 -0.79
CA ARG A 126 -5.90 -10.24 -2.09
C ARG A 126 -5.24 -9.44 -3.22
N PHE A 127 -4.23 -8.62 -2.91
CA PHE A 127 -3.63 -7.70 -3.87
C PHE A 127 -2.12 -7.95 -3.98
N LYS A 128 -1.73 -8.92 -4.81
CA LYS A 128 -0.33 -9.10 -5.24
C LYS A 128 -0.21 -8.57 -6.68
N PRO A 129 0.13 -7.29 -6.89
CA PRO A 129 0.28 -6.76 -8.23
C PRO A 129 1.53 -7.33 -8.89
N PHE A 130 1.53 -7.40 -10.21
CA PHE A 130 2.72 -7.69 -10.99
C PHE A 130 2.89 -6.67 -12.10
N PHE A 131 4.13 -6.58 -12.59
CA PHE A 131 4.50 -5.67 -13.66
C PHE A 131 5.13 -6.44 -14.82
N ILE A 132 4.81 -6.03 -16.04
CA ILE A 132 5.58 -6.40 -17.22
C ILE A 132 6.33 -5.16 -17.67
N MET A 133 7.63 -5.14 -17.38
CA MET A 133 8.52 -4.11 -17.90
C MET A 133 9.06 -4.59 -19.24
N THR A 134 8.88 -3.80 -20.29
CA THR A 134 9.31 -4.18 -21.64
C THR A 134 10.13 -3.07 -22.25
N LYS A 135 11.31 -3.43 -22.74
CA LYS A 135 12.20 -2.56 -23.49
C LYS A 135 12.27 -3.07 -24.92
N TRP A 136 12.29 -2.16 -25.88
CA TRP A 136 12.57 -2.52 -27.28
C TRP A 136 13.59 -1.58 -27.90
N SER A 137 14.23 -2.08 -28.95
CA SER A 137 15.08 -1.30 -29.85
C SER A 137 14.79 -1.71 -31.29
N CYS A 138 14.52 -0.74 -32.14
CA CYS A 138 14.20 -0.95 -33.55
C CYS A 138 15.23 -0.27 -34.45
N ASP A 139 15.40 -0.78 -35.67
CA ASP A 139 16.32 -0.20 -36.68
C ASP A 139 15.91 1.22 -37.10
N GLU A 140 14.62 1.53 -37.03
CA GLU A 140 14.05 2.87 -37.28
C GLU A 140 13.17 3.29 -36.10
N ALA A 141 12.66 4.53 -36.14
CA ALA A 141 11.73 5.11 -35.17
C ALA A 141 10.36 4.43 -35.21
N THR A 142 10.33 3.17 -34.82
CA THR A 142 9.18 2.29 -34.79
C THR A 142 8.83 1.96 -33.37
N ASP A 143 7.54 2.10 -33.11
CA ASP A 143 6.98 1.84 -31.81
C ASP A 143 6.48 0.40 -31.72
N ILE A 144 6.49 -0.16 -30.50
CA ILE A 144 5.95 -1.48 -30.22
C ILE A 144 4.76 -1.32 -29.29
N ASP A 145 3.65 -1.94 -29.65
CA ASP A 145 2.52 -2.13 -28.76
C ASP A 145 2.73 -3.42 -27.98
N ILE A 146 2.63 -3.32 -26.66
CA ILE A 146 2.58 -4.47 -25.77
C ILE A 146 1.13 -4.69 -25.39
N TYR A 147 0.71 -5.94 -25.46
CA TYR A 147 -0.67 -6.29 -25.20
C TYR A 147 -0.71 -7.46 -24.22
N LEU A 148 -1.39 -7.23 -23.11
CA LEU A 148 -1.63 -8.21 -22.06
C LEU A 148 -3.12 -8.54 -22.04
N TRP A 149 -3.50 -9.64 -22.66
CA TRP A 149 -4.86 -10.16 -22.57
C TRP A 149 -5.04 -10.92 -21.26
N ASN A 150 -6.23 -10.92 -20.68
CA ASN A 150 -6.56 -11.88 -19.64
C ASN A 150 -7.94 -12.52 -19.86
N ASN A 151 -8.16 -13.66 -19.22
CA ASN A 151 -9.42 -14.38 -19.23
C ASN A 151 -10.46 -13.81 -18.25
N ALA A 152 -10.12 -12.76 -17.49
CA ALA A 152 -11.01 -12.13 -16.54
C ALA A 152 -12.10 -11.32 -17.26
N LYS A 153 -13.20 -11.08 -16.56
CA LYS A 153 -14.24 -10.16 -17.02
C LYS A 153 -13.77 -8.74 -16.75
N SER A 154 -13.98 -7.84 -17.70
CA SER A 154 -13.71 -6.41 -17.52
C SER A 154 -14.41 -5.89 -16.26
N ASP A 155 -13.71 -5.07 -15.49
CA ASP A 155 -14.22 -4.36 -14.33
C ASP A 155 -15.11 -3.15 -14.71
N GLY A 156 -15.20 -2.84 -16.00
CA GLY A 156 -16.01 -1.75 -16.54
C GLY A 156 -15.25 -0.47 -16.86
N ARG A 157 -13.94 -0.38 -16.59
CA ARG A 157 -13.12 0.78 -16.99
C ARG A 157 -13.04 0.97 -18.50
N ASP A 158 -13.18 -0.10 -19.27
CA ASP A 158 -13.28 -0.07 -20.73
C ASP A 158 -14.71 0.21 -21.24
N GLY A 159 -15.66 0.49 -20.34
CA GLY A 159 -17.08 0.69 -20.65
C GLY A 159 -17.90 -0.59 -20.80
N ARG A 160 -17.32 -1.77 -20.52
CA ARG A 160 -17.99 -3.08 -20.69
C ARG A 160 -17.90 -3.96 -19.44
N PRO A 161 -18.49 -3.53 -18.31
CA PRO A 161 -18.42 -4.30 -17.06
C PRO A 161 -19.00 -5.70 -17.22
N GLY A 162 -18.28 -6.70 -16.72
CA GLY A 162 -18.70 -8.09 -16.71
C GLY A 162 -18.59 -8.82 -18.06
N GLN A 163 -18.15 -8.15 -19.12
CA GLN A 163 -17.88 -8.77 -20.42
C GLN A 163 -16.47 -9.35 -20.46
N PRO A 164 -16.24 -10.46 -21.18
CA PRO A 164 -14.89 -10.96 -21.40
C PRO A 164 -14.07 -9.91 -22.16
N MET A 165 -12.77 -9.84 -21.87
CA MET A 165 -11.87 -9.01 -22.66
C MET A 165 -11.92 -9.43 -24.14
N PRO A 166 -11.84 -8.48 -25.09
CA PRO A 166 -11.76 -8.81 -26.51
C PRO A 166 -10.66 -9.82 -26.79
N ALA A 167 -10.78 -10.52 -27.91
CA ALA A 167 -9.64 -11.26 -28.42
C ALA A 167 -8.52 -10.31 -28.88
N PHE A 168 -7.27 -10.79 -28.84
CA PHE A 168 -6.17 -10.09 -29.52
C PHE A 168 -6.50 -9.97 -31.01
N ASP A 169 -6.37 -8.75 -31.53
CA ASP A 169 -6.51 -8.40 -32.94
C ASP A 169 -5.28 -7.57 -33.35
N PRO A 170 -4.39 -8.11 -34.19
CA PRO A 170 -3.17 -7.42 -34.59
C PRO A 170 -3.43 -6.25 -35.53
N ASP A 171 -4.61 -6.17 -36.16
CA ASP A 171 -4.94 -5.12 -37.14
C ASP A 171 -5.66 -3.93 -36.49
N LYS A 172 -6.10 -4.05 -35.25
CA LYS A 172 -6.74 -2.96 -34.48
C LYS A 172 -5.80 -2.39 -33.43
N VAL A 173 -5.73 -1.06 -33.35
CA VAL A 173 -5.10 -0.41 -32.19
C VAL A 173 -5.96 -0.72 -30.96
N GLN A 174 -5.39 -1.48 -30.03
CA GLN A 174 -6.05 -1.86 -28.79
C GLN A 174 -6.12 -0.63 -27.88
N ASN A 175 -7.23 -0.46 -27.15
CA ASN A 175 -7.36 0.67 -26.21
C ASN A 175 -6.36 0.50 -25.05
N LYS A 176 -5.77 1.59 -24.57
CA LYS A 176 -4.81 1.64 -23.45
C LYS A 176 -5.33 1.05 -22.13
N PHE A 177 -6.64 0.82 -22.03
CA PHE A 177 -7.31 0.24 -20.86
C PHE A 177 -7.65 -1.24 -21.03
N PHE A 178 -6.92 -1.94 -21.89
CA PHE A 178 -7.25 -3.32 -22.23
C PHE A 178 -7.17 -4.28 -21.02
N ALA A 179 -6.32 -4.02 -20.04
CA ALA A 179 -6.18 -4.86 -18.84
C ALA A 179 -5.85 -4.10 -17.55
N GLU A 180 -6.27 -2.82 -17.41
CA GLU A 180 -5.92 -1.96 -16.25
C GLU A 180 -4.38 -1.71 -16.14
N GLU A 181 -3.75 -0.95 -15.24
CA GLU A 181 -4.11 0.24 -14.45
C GLU A 181 -3.31 1.48 -14.90
N LEU A 182 -2.20 1.31 -15.61
CA LEU A 182 -1.29 2.39 -15.98
C LEU A 182 -0.30 1.97 -17.06
N GLU A 183 -0.35 2.63 -18.22
CA GLU A 183 0.72 2.59 -19.23
C GLU A 183 1.66 3.78 -18.98
N GLN A 184 2.88 3.53 -18.50
CA GLN A 184 3.94 4.54 -18.51
C GLN A 184 5.01 4.13 -19.49
N GLY A 185 5.09 4.87 -20.60
CA GLY A 185 6.05 4.64 -21.67
C GLY A 185 7.01 5.81 -21.85
N LEU A 186 8.32 5.53 -21.86
CA LEU A 186 9.31 6.43 -22.45
C LEU A 186 9.51 5.98 -23.90
N ARG A 187 8.84 6.64 -24.82
CA ARG A 187 8.95 6.37 -26.26
C ARG A 187 9.97 7.33 -26.86
N ASN A 188 11.20 6.87 -27.09
CA ASN A 188 12.21 7.58 -27.88
C ASN A 188 12.41 6.85 -29.21
N THR A 189 12.93 7.53 -30.24
CA THR A 189 12.98 7.08 -31.63
C THR A 189 13.88 5.86 -31.90
N GLU A 190 14.63 5.35 -30.93
CA GLU A 190 15.50 4.18 -31.13
C GLU A 190 15.35 3.13 -30.04
N VAL A 191 14.91 3.56 -28.85
CA VAL A 191 14.72 2.70 -27.68
C VAL A 191 13.44 3.13 -26.99
N GLY A 192 12.53 2.19 -26.81
CA GLY A 192 11.33 2.37 -26.01
C GLY A 192 11.37 1.54 -24.74
N LEU A 193 10.68 2.04 -23.72
CA LEU A 193 10.42 1.34 -22.47
C LEU A 193 8.95 1.54 -22.12
N GLU A 194 8.24 0.46 -21.80
CA GLU A 194 6.86 0.49 -21.34
C GLU A 194 6.71 -0.43 -20.13
N VAL A 195 5.94 0.03 -19.16
CA VAL A 195 5.61 -0.75 -17.97
C VAL A 195 4.11 -0.96 -17.95
N TRP A 196 3.69 -2.21 -17.97
CA TRP A 196 2.33 -2.64 -17.72
C TRP A 196 2.19 -3.05 -16.27
N THR A 197 1.11 -2.62 -15.62
CA THR A 197 0.80 -2.93 -14.23
C THR A 197 -0.52 -3.69 -14.17
N SER A 198 -0.53 -4.90 -13.61
CA SER A 198 -1.77 -5.61 -13.32
C SER A 198 -1.94 -5.77 -11.82
N SER A 199 -3.07 -5.28 -11.31
CA SER A 199 -3.57 -5.51 -9.96
C SER A 199 -4.35 -6.83 -9.84
N LEU A 200 -4.78 -7.38 -10.98
CA LEU A 200 -5.58 -8.60 -11.07
C LEU A 200 -4.68 -9.83 -11.02
N SER A 201 -4.47 -10.34 -9.81
CA SER A 201 -3.95 -11.69 -9.54
C SER A 201 -5.06 -12.58 -8.97
N ASP A 202 -6.20 -12.59 -9.65
CA ASP A 202 -7.24 -13.56 -9.33
C ASP A 202 -6.69 -14.97 -9.57
N ILE A 203 -7.00 -15.88 -8.65
CA ILE A 203 -6.66 -17.29 -8.78
C ILE A 203 -7.31 -17.81 -10.08
N ASP A 204 -6.59 -18.64 -10.83
CA ASP A 204 -6.98 -19.15 -12.15
C ASP A 204 -7.07 -18.10 -13.26
N SER A 205 -6.60 -16.86 -13.02
CA SER A 205 -6.44 -15.90 -14.10
C SER A 205 -5.28 -16.31 -15.01
N GLU A 206 -5.57 -16.39 -16.30
CA GLU A 206 -4.57 -16.58 -17.34
C GLU A 206 -4.40 -15.25 -18.07
N HIS A 207 -3.16 -14.79 -18.16
CA HIS A 207 -2.80 -13.65 -18.98
C HIS A 207 -1.98 -14.11 -20.18
N LYS A 208 -2.22 -13.56 -21.36
CA LYS A 208 -1.41 -13.82 -22.56
C LYS A 208 -0.68 -12.54 -22.96
N LEU A 209 0.63 -12.64 -23.13
CA LEU A 209 1.49 -11.52 -23.52
C LEU A 209 1.77 -11.56 -25.02
N TYR A 210 1.55 -10.43 -25.68
CA TYR A 210 1.80 -10.25 -27.11
C TYR A 210 2.62 -8.98 -27.33
N TYR A 211 3.46 -9.02 -28.35
CA TYR A 211 4.12 -7.82 -28.89
C TYR A 211 3.67 -7.59 -30.31
N ARG A 212 3.54 -6.33 -30.71
CA ARG A 212 3.18 -5.92 -32.07
C ARG A 212 3.95 -4.68 -32.50
N ILE A 213 4.47 -4.69 -33.73
CA ILE A 213 4.97 -3.50 -34.41
C ILE A 213 3.80 -2.56 -34.71
N ASN A 214 3.87 -1.32 -34.22
CA ASN A 214 2.91 -0.30 -34.59
C ASN A 214 3.18 0.13 -36.04
N ARG A 215 2.36 -0.41 -36.96
CA ARG A 215 2.51 -0.24 -38.41
C ARG A 215 2.28 1.20 -38.90
N GLN A 216 1.80 2.12 -38.07
CA GLN A 216 1.56 3.50 -38.52
C GLN A 216 2.86 4.24 -38.89
N ASP A 217 4.01 3.87 -38.31
CA ASP A 217 5.21 4.70 -38.39
C ASP A 217 6.36 4.15 -39.27
N SER A 218 6.44 2.84 -39.56
CA SER A 218 7.37 2.33 -40.59
C SER A 218 7.07 0.89 -41.06
N PRO A 219 7.17 0.60 -42.37
CA PRO A 219 6.94 -0.73 -42.92
C PRO A 219 8.13 -1.71 -42.84
N LEU A 220 9.32 -1.31 -42.37
CA LEU A 220 10.55 -2.11 -42.58
C LEU A 220 11.39 -2.46 -41.34
N SER A 221 10.95 -2.10 -40.13
CA SER A 221 11.81 -2.21 -38.95
C SER A 221 11.93 -3.62 -38.40
N ASN A 222 13.15 -4.07 -38.16
CA ASN A 222 13.39 -5.17 -37.23
C ASN A 222 13.45 -4.58 -35.82
N CYS A 223 12.75 -5.22 -34.89
CA CYS A 223 12.72 -4.79 -33.49
C CYS A 223 13.13 -5.95 -32.59
N ALA A 224 14.06 -5.69 -31.67
CA ALA A 224 14.36 -6.59 -30.57
C ALA A 224 13.57 -6.13 -29.34
N VAL A 225 12.78 -7.03 -28.76
CA VAL A 225 11.93 -6.77 -27.59
C VAL A 225 12.37 -7.67 -26.44
N GLU A 226 12.59 -7.09 -25.27
CA GLU A 226 13.02 -7.78 -24.05
C GLU A 226 12.11 -7.36 -22.90
N SER A 227 11.61 -8.32 -22.12
CA SER A 227 10.72 -8.02 -21.01
C SER A 227 11.17 -8.69 -19.72
N TRP A 228 10.66 -8.18 -18.61
CA TRP A 228 10.80 -8.73 -17.28
C TRP A 228 9.44 -8.75 -16.60
N LEU A 229 9.08 -9.91 -16.05
CA LEU A 229 8.00 -10.03 -15.07
C LEU A 229 8.56 -9.63 -13.72
N VAL A 230 8.03 -8.57 -13.11
CA VAL A 230 8.38 -8.11 -11.76
C VAL A 230 7.20 -8.40 -10.84
N THR A 231 7.47 -9.14 -9.78
CA THR A 231 6.51 -9.53 -8.74
C THR A 231 7.06 -9.14 -7.36
N PRO A 232 6.25 -9.14 -6.29
CA PRO A 232 6.76 -8.99 -4.93
C PRO A 232 7.82 -10.03 -4.56
N ASP A 233 7.74 -11.22 -5.16
CA ASP A 233 8.60 -12.36 -4.87
C ASP A 233 9.91 -12.35 -5.70
N GLY A 234 10.01 -11.47 -6.71
CA GLY A 234 11.21 -11.29 -7.51
C GLY A 234 10.96 -10.94 -8.97
N THR A 235 12.04 -10.98 -9.75
CA THR A 235 12.04 -10.63 -11.18
C THR A 235 12.40 -11.83 -12.03
N THR A 236 11.57 -12.13 -13.04
CA THR A 236 11.79 -13.19 -14.02
C THR A 236 12.03 -12.56 -15.40
N GLY A 237 13.17 -12.86 -16.03
CA GLY A 237 13.46 -12.42 -17.38
C GLY A 237 12.63 -13.18 -18.42
N ILE A 238 12.07 -12.47 -19.39
CA ILE A 238 11.37 -13.02 -20.54
C ILE A 238 12.33 -12.99 -21.72
N GLU A 239 12.46 -14.12 -22.42
CA GLU A 239 13.40 -14.25 -23.54
C GLU A 239 13.18 -13.19 -24.61
N ARG A 240 14.29 -12.61 -25.09
CA ARG A 240 14.27 -11.60 -26.14
C ARG A 240 13.59 -12.12 -27.40
N GLN A 241 12.56 -11.40 -27.86
CA GLN A 241 11.86 -11.68 -29.11
C GLN A 241 12.34 -10.75 -30.22
N ARG A 242 12.22 -11.20 -31.46
CA ARG A 242 12.45 -10.39 -32.66
C ARG A 242 11.16 -10.26 -33.44
N LEU A 243 10.79 -9.04 -33.77
CA LEU A 243 9.68 -8.73 -34.67
C LEU A 243 10.26 -8.21 -35.99
N SER A 244 9.57 -8.51 -37.09
CA SER A 244 9.95 -8.07 -38.43
C SER A 244 8.71 -7.75 -39.25
N PRO A 245 8.83 -7.14 -40.44
CA PRO A 245 7.69 -6.92 -41.33
C PRO A 245 6.94 -8.20 -41.73
N GLN A 246 7.64 -9.34 -41.81
CA GLN A 246 7.04 -10.65 -42.12
C GLN A 246 6.33 -11.27 -40.91
N GLN A 247 6.76 -10.93 -39.71
CA GLN A 247 6.15 -11.33 -38.44
C GLN A 247 5.97 -10.10 -37.54
N PRO A 248 4.96 -9.27 -37.84
CA PRO A 248 4.79 -7.97 -37.20
C PRO A 248 4.24 -8.08 -35.77
N TRP A 249 3.86 -9.29 -35.35
CA TRP A 249 3.42 -9.57 -33.99
C TRP A 249 3.79 -10.99 -33.57
N ILE A 250 3.88 -11.24 -32.27
CA ILE A 250 4.18 -12.55 -31.72
C ILE A 250 3.42 -12.77 -30.40
N TYR A 251 2.96 -14.00 -30.20
CA TYR A 251 2.53 -14.51 -28.90
C TYR A 251 3.75 -14.99 -28.09
N VAL A 252 4.01 -14.32 -26.97
CA VAL A 252 5.25 -14.48 -26.21
C VAL A 252 5.13 -15.63 -25.21
N GLY A 253 3.99 -15.72 -24.52
CA GLY A 253 3.72 -16.70 -23.48
C GLY A 253 2.52 -16.32 -22.61
N SER A 254 2.19 -17.20 -21.68
CA SER A 254 1.14 -16.97 -20.69
C SER A 254 1.74 -16.64 -19.32
N LEU A 255 1.03 -15.85 -18.54
CA LEU A 255 1.19 -15.78 -17.10
C LEU A 255 0.03 -16.51 -16.43
N ALA A 256 0.35 -17.33 -15.44
CA ALA A 256 -0.63 -18.01 -14.61
C ALA A 256 -0.45 -17.57 -13.16
N VAL A 257 -1.58 -17.43 -12.46
CA VAL A 257 -1.64 -17.14 -11.03
C VAL A 257 -2.10 -18.39 -10.30
N ASP A 258 -1.25 -18.94 -9.44
CA ASP A 258 -1.58 -20.13 -8.65
C ASP A 258 -2.42 -19.82 -7.40
N ASP A 259 -2.75 -20.86 -6.63
CA ASP A 259 -3.53 -20.76 -5.39
C ASP A 259 -2.83 -19.88 -4.31
N GLU A 260 -1.51 -19.73 -4.39
CA GLU A 260 -0.69 -18.89 -3.50
C GLU A 260 -0.52 -17.45 -4.05
N ARG A 261 -1.20 -17.16 -5.17
CA ARG A 261 -1.15 -15.90 -5.92
C ARG A 261 0.25 -15.56 -6.42
N VAL A 262 1.07 -16.59 -6.65
CA VAL A 262 2.37 -16.44 -7.28
C VAL A 262 2.14 -16.38 -8.79
N VAL A 263 2.67 -15.32 -9.40
CA VAL A 263 2.57 -15.11 -10.84
C VAL A 263 3.77 -15.78 -11.50
N THR A 264 3.51 -16.75 -12.36
CA THR A 264 4.56 -17.46 -13.10
C THR A 264 4.42 -17.20 -14.59
N PHE A 265 5.54 -16.95 -15.27
CA PHE A 265 5.58 -16.80 -16.72
C PHE A 265 5.97 -18.12 -17.39
N ARG A 266 5.18 -18.55 -18.37
CA ARG A 266 5.46 -19.69 -19.23
C ARG A 266 5.61 -19.23 -20.66
N LYS A 267 6.82 -19.43 -21.22
CA LYS A 267 7.11 -19.15 -22.63
C LYS A 267 6.19 -19.98 -23.54
N ALA A 268 5.64 -19.34 -24.58
CA ALA A 268 4.89 -20.03 -25.62
C ALA A 268 5.81 -20.97 -26.43
N THR A 269 5.34 -22.20 -26.67
CA THR A 269 6.00 -23.12 -27.60
C THR A 269 5.78 -22.68 -29.05
N GLU A 270 6.54 -23.25 -29.99
CA GLU A 270 6.33 -22.97 -31.42
C GLU A 270 4.94 -23.40 -31.90
N ASP A 271 4.46 -24.56 -31.42
CA ASP A 271 3.11 -25.05 -31.73
C ASP A 271 2.02 -24.13 -31.19
N GLU A 272 2.18 -23.63 -29.96
CA GLU A 272 1.24 -22.66 -29.37
C GLU A 272 1.22 -21.34 -30.14
N ARG A 273 2.39 -20.85 -30.56
CA ARG A 273 2.47 -19.65 -31.41
C ARG A 273 1.80 -19.87 -32.75
N ALA A 274 2.03 -21.02 -33.39
CA ALA A 274 1.41 -21.36 -34.66
C ALA A 274 -0.12 -21.47 -34.54
N ALA A 275 -0.61 -22.09 -33.46
CA ALA A 275 -2.03 -22.19 -33.15
C ALA A 275 -2.65 -20.81 -32.93
N GLU A 276 -2.02 -19.95 -32.15
CA GLU A 276 -2.49 -18.58 -31.90
C GLU A 276 -2.50 -17.75 -33.20
N HIS A 277 -1.49 -17.89 -34.06
CA HIS A 277 -1.48 -17.27 -35.39
C HIS A 277 -2.61 -17.76 -36.29
N ALA A 278 -2.94 -19.05 -36.24
CA ALA A 278 -4.05 -19.62 -37.02
C ALA A 278 -5.40 -19.13 -36.48
N GLU A 279 -5.57 -19.09 -35.16
CA GLU A 279 -6.78 -18.60 -34.50
C GLU A 279 -7.05 -17.13 -34.82
N VAL A 280 -6.03 -16.27 -34.70
CA VAL A 280 -6.15 -14.84 -35.01
C VAL A 280 -6.48 -14.61 -36.49
N ARG A 281 -5.95 -15.43 -37.42
CA ARG A 281 -6.26 -15.32 -38.86
C ARG A 281 -7.67 -15.83 -39.23
N ALA A 282 -8.25 -16.69 -38.41
CA ALA A 282 -9.57 -17.26 -38.65
C ALA A 282 -10.72 -16.34 -38.21
N ARG A 283 -10.41 -15.32 -37.40
CA ARG A 283 -11.36 -14.30 -36.90
C ARG A 283 -11.49 -13.14 -37.89
#